data_AF-A0A812XSS0-F1
#
_entry.id   AF-A0A812XSS0-F1
#
_cell.length_a   1.000
_cell.length_b   1.000
_cell.length_c   1.000
_cell.angle_alpha   90.00
_cell.angle_beta   90.00
_cell.angle_gamma   90.00
#
_symmetry.space_group_name_H-M   'P 1'
#
loop_
_entity.id
_entity.type
_entity.pdbx_description
1 polymer ?
#
loop_
_entity_poly.entity_id
_entity_poly.type
_entity_poly.pdbx_seq_one_letter_code
_entity_poly.pdbx_strand_id
1 'polypeptide(L)'
;MPGFSASTGVCRACRVTLQAELSSLDWNGTQGQIYGSAYGVGYHRKDRADIWLFYVNFFITLCNTMFNLALTIYAVQATDPEVAQAGVSAFLSTLSSVSVGLESEIGYKLYLMLIPGQFFVSPLMGYLTGCIVQYVQVTLVAKIIYVWKCLPDLLLKLLKLLLPWAPDNLKEYDRRSAEMGFRAGQIGLPWDYSNLILNPLLVFFTFFFVSMNSWTESAGLVAWAVFFFGYSRFMHLRVQSVGFYSTHKLDWNVWIVWGAALSTVATCAVAWEFRSGAVLKGAPLWQKWAILFATYAAGCLLWVGCLVILHPGSMEKGPDARDGDFLNCKKDWIFSWFNCNPVFTVKCLHYLPKLLQDSEVAQDASAILDKATCWGHPIACGDDPNEVRYYSPGKEYLHFGPEKQKKIQELDLHDWLEFESYLEALAHVADLCRRNRGHIKPEELYQQMDLLKIDFNAVKI
;
A
#
# COMPACT_ATOMS: atom_id res chain seq x y z
N MET A 1 20.03 -61.21 -7.48
CA MET A 1 19.56 -60.00 -8.18
C MET A 1 18.41 -59.40 -7.38
N PRO A 2 18.65 -58.36 -6.56
CA PRO A 2 17.59 -57.64 -5.86
C PRO A 2 17.20 -56.37 -6.62
N GLY A 3 15.89 -56.10 -6.70
CA GLY A 3 15.30 -54.98 -7.41
C GLY A 3 15.48 -53.65 -6.68
N PHE A 4 15.94 -52.64 -7.40
CA PHE A 4 15.94 -51.24 -6.99
C PHE A 4 14.53 -50.67 -7.18
N SER A 5 13.83 -50.35 -6.08
CA SER A 5 12.67 -49.46 -6.12
C SER A 5 13.18 -48.02 -5.95
N ALA A 6 13.12 -47.23 -7.03
CA ALA A 6 13.46 -45.82 -6.97
C ALA A 6 12.30 -45.03 -6.36
N SER A 7 12.38 -44.74 -5.06
CA SER A 7 11.54 -43.72 -4.43
C SER A 7 12.03 -42.35 -4.90
N THR A 8 11.27 -41.68 -5.76
CA THR A 8 11.50 -40.29 -6.15
C THR A 8 11.16 -39.38 -4.95
N GLY A 9 12.12 -39.26 -4.04
CA GLY A 9 12.12 -38.27 -2.97
C GLY A 9 12.33 -36.87 -3.55
N VAL A 10 11.28 -36.32 -4.17
CA VAL A 10 11.25 -34.89 -4.49
C VAL A 10 11.26 -34.15 -3.15
N CYS A 11 12.37 -33.47 -2.88
CA CYS A 11 12.61 -32.74 -1.64
C CYS A 11 11.41 -31.82 -1.32
N ARG A 12 10.85 -31.92 -0.11
CA ARG A 12 9.77 -31.04 0.36
C ARG A 12 10.10 -29.56 0.17
N ALA A 13 11.38 -29.19 0.20
CA ALA A 13 11.85 -27.83 -0.08
C ALA A 13 11.54 -27.39 -1.53
N CYS A 14 11.81 -28.23 -2.54
CA CYS A 14 11.51 -27.90 -3.94
C CYS A 14 10.01 -27.80 -4.23
N ARG A 15 9.17 -28.56 -3.52
CA ARG A 15 7.71 -28.51 -3.68
C ARG A 15 7.11 -27.21 -3.13
N VAL A 16 7.68 -26.67 -2.05
CA VAL A 16 7.30 -25.36 -1.50
C VAL A 16 7.69 -24.22 -2.44
N THR A 17 8.82 -24.31 -3.13
CA THR A 17 9.26 -23.29 -4.09
C THR A 17 8.36 -23.25 -5.34
N LEU A 18 8.03 -24.41 -5.92
CA LEU A 18 7.22 -24.49 -7.14
C LEU A 18 5.74 -24.13 -6.92
N GLN A 19 5.22 -24.38 -5.71
CA GLN A 19 3.85 -24.02 -5.35
C GLN A 19 3.74 -22.54 -4.91
N ALA A 20 4.83 -21.94 -4.41
CA ALA A 20 4.97 -20.49 -4.26
C ALA A 20 5.04 -19.78 -5.62
N GLU A 21 5.67 -20.37 -6.63
CA GLU A 21 5.72 -19.81 -7.99
C GLU A 21 4.36 -19.83 -8.68
N LEU A 22 3.56 -20.90 -8.54
CA LEU A 22 2.24 -20.98 -9.20
C LEU A 22 1.11 -20.22 -8.50
N SER A 23 1.25 -19.89 -7.20
CA SER A 23 0.31 -19.03 -6.46
C SER A 23 0.66 -17.53 -6.53
N SER A 24 1.68 -17.17 -7.31
CA SER A 24 2.23 -15.81 -7.41
C SER A 24 1.74 -14.99 -8.63
N LEU A 25 0.60 -15.37 -9.23
CA LEU A 25 0.02 -14.69 -10.40
C LEU A 25 -0.95 -13.53 -10.06
N ASP A 26 -1.20 -13.26 -8.78
CA ASP A 26 -1.92 -12.04 -8.36
C ASP A 26 -0.98 -10.83 -8.26
N TRP A 27 -1.51 -9.62 -8.21
CA TRP A 27 -0.75 -8.40 -7.94
C TRP A 27 0.04 -8.46 -6.62
N ASN A 28 -0.47 -9.21 -5.62
CA ASN A 28 0.26 -9.60 -4.40
C ASN A 28 1.35 -10.66 -4.64
N GLY A 29 1.25 -11.41 -5.73
CA GLY A 29 2.28 -12.32 -6.21
C GLY A 29 3.45 -11.57 -6.83
N THR A 30 3.25 -10.46 -7.54
CA THR A 30 4.38 -9.62 -7.99
C THR A 30 5.04 -8.91 -6.82
N GLN A 31 4.27 -8.32 -5.90
CA GLN A 31 4.84 -7.74 -4.67
C GLN A 31 5.53 -8.81 -3.81
N GLY A 32 4.91 -9.97 -3.64
CA GLY A 32 5.47 -11.13 -2.95
C GLY A 32 6.71 -11.70 -3.64
N GLN A 33 6.79 -11.66 -4.97
CA GLN A 33 7.97 -12.02 -5.76
C GLN A 33 9.08 -11.01 -5.59
N ILE A 34 8.79 -9.71 -5.57
CA ILE A 34 9.82 -8.68 -5.37
C ILE A 34 10.32 -8.74 -3.92
N TYR A 35 9.43 -8.87 -2.92
CA TYR A 35 9.81 -9.16 -1.53
C TYR A 35 10.61 -10.47 -1.43
N GLY A 36 10.15 -11.53 -2.10
CA GLY A 36 10.84 -12.81 -2.21
C GLY A 36 12.21 -12.68 -2.87
N SER A 37 12.37 -11.75 -3.82
CA SER A 37 13.64 -11.43 -4.47
C SER A 37 14.60 -10.77 -3.49
N ALA A 38 14.14 -9.87 -2.63
CA ALA A 38 14.97 -9.29 -1.58
C ALA A 38 15.53 -10.39 -0.65
N TYR A 39 14.68 -11.33 -0.23
CA TYR A 39 15.12 -12.50 0.55
C TYR A 39 16.03 -13.44 -0.25
N GLY A 40 15.76 -13.63 -1.54
CA GLY A 40 16.58 -14.43 -2.45
C GLY A 40 17.99 -13.86 -2.68
N VAL A 41 18.12 -12.53 -2.64
CA VAL A 41 19.42 -11.82 -2.68
C VAL A 41 20.16 -11.89 -1.33
N GLY A 42 19.50 -12.39 -0.26
CA GLY A 42 20.11 -12.60 1.06
C GLY A 42 19.76 -11.54 2.11
N TYR A 43 18.80 -10.65 1.85
CA TYR A 43 18.34 -9.70 2.88
C TYR A 43 17.42 -10.39 3.88
N HIS A 44 17.98 -10.87 5.00
CA HIS A 44 17.20 -11.54 6.05
C HIS A 44 16.45 -10.59 6.99
N ARG A 45 16.82 -9.31 7.04
CA ARG A 45 16.14 -8.30 7.86
C ARG A 45 15.21 -7.44 7.01
N LYS A 46 13.98 -7.23 7.50
CA LYS A 46 12.94 -6.45 6.81
C LYS A 46 13.39 -5.02 6.51
N ASP A 47 14.05 -4.33 7.44
CA ASP A 47 14.54 -2.96 7.25
C ASP A 47 15.49 -2.83 6.04
N ARG A 48 16.40 -3.80 5.87
CA ARG A 48 17.33 -3.82 4.73
C ARG A 48 16.63 -4.24 3.43
N ALA A 49 15.71 -5.20 3.51
CA ALA A 49 14.90 -5.62 2.37
C ALA A 49 14.06 -4.44 1.85
N ASP A 50 13.38 -3.70 2.72
CA ASP A 50 12.55 -2.55 2.35
C ASP A 50 13.38 -1.42 1.70
N ILE A 51 14.60 -1.14 2.18
CA ILE A 51 15.51 -0.18 1.53
C ILE A 51 15.90 -0.65 0.13
N TRP A 52 16.26 -1.92 -0.03
CA TRP A 52 16.61 -2.47 -1.33
C TRP A 52 15.42 -2.43 -2.30
N LEU A 53 14.24 -2.82 -1.83
CA LEU A 53 12.99 -2.75 -2.60
C LEU A 53 12.68 -1.33 -3.03
N PHE A 54 12.86 -0.36 -2.14
CA PHE A 54 12.66 1.05 -2.46
C PHE A 54 13.55 1.50 -3.62
N TYR A 55 14.86 1.21 -3.56
CA TYR A 55 15.76 1.55 -4.65
C TYR A 55 15.42 0.83 -5.95
N VAL A 56 15.16 -0.48 -5.90
CA VAL A 56 14.79 -1.27 -7.09
C VAL A 56 13.52 -0.73 -7.73
N ASN A 57 12.47 -0.49 -6.94
CA ASN A 57 11.21 0.06 -7.45
C ASN A 57 11.40 1.46 -8.01
N PHE A 58 12.14 2.32 -7.30
CA PHE A 58 12.43 3.68 -7.77
C PHE A 58 13.16 3.65 -9.12
N PHE A 59 14.26 2.89 -9.24
CA PHE A 59 15.05 2.85 -10.48
C PHE A 59 14.31 2.16 -11.63
N ILE A 60 13.62 1.04 -11.39
CA ILE A 60 12.85 0.36 -12.44
C ILE A 60 11.75 1.29 -12.96
N THR A 61 11.01 1.92 -12.05
CA THR A 61 9.92 2.81 -12.45
C THR A 61 10.47 4.05 -13.15
N LEU A 62 11.55 4.65 -12.63
CA LEU A 62 12.23 5.78 -13.29
C LEU A 62 12.68 5.41 -14.71
N CYS A 63 13.37 4.29 -14.89
CA CYS A 63 13.83 3.82 -16.20
C CYS A 63 12.67 3.56 -17.15
N ASN A 64 11.62 2.89 -16.68
CA ASN A 64 10.41 2.63 -17.47
C ASN A 64 9.75 3.95 -17.89
N THR A 65 9.59 4.89 -16.96
CA THR A 65 8.98 6.19 -17.29
C THR A 65 9.85 7.00 -18.24
N MET A 66 11.17 7.03 -18.06
CA MET A 66 12.09 7.73 -18.97
C MET A 66 12.08 7.10 -20.37
N PHE A 67 11.95 5.77 -20.46
CA PHE A 67 11.80 5.07 -21.73
C PHE A 67 10.47 5.41 -22.41
N ASN A 68 9.34 5.37 -21.70
CA ASN A 68 8.02 5.74 -22.24
C ASN A 68 7.97 7.21 -22.67
N LEU A 69 8.60 8.09 -21.90
CA LEU A 69 8.78 9.50 -22.23
C LEU A 69 9.58 9.66 -23.53
N ALA A 70 10.72 8.98 -23.65
CA ALA A 70 11.54 9.01 -24.86
C ALA A 70 10.78 8.50 -26.08
N LEU A 71 10.01 7.41 -25.94
CA LEU A 71 9.13 6.90 -26.99
C LEU A 71 8.01 7.88 -27.35
N THR A 72 7.44 8.57 -26.36
CA THR A 72 6.39 9.58 -26.59
C THR A 72 6.94 10.76 -27.36
N ILE A 73 8.10 11.28 -26.96
CA ILE A 73 8.82 12.34 -27.67
C ILE A 73 9.12 11.90 -29.10
N TYR A 74 9.67 10.70 -29.28
CA TYR A 74 9.98 10.15 -30.59
C TYR A 74 8.73 10.01 -31.47
N ALA A 75 7.61 9.53 -30.92
CA ALA A 75 6.36 9.39 -31.65
C ALA A 75 5.81 10.73 -32.13
N VAL A 76 5.89 11.79 -31.30
CA VAL A 76 5.50 13.16 -31.66
C VAL A 76 6.47 13.76 -32.69
N GLN A 77 7.76 13.47 -32.61
CA GLN A 77 8.72 13.90 -33.62
C GLN A 77 8.50 13.21 -34.97
N ALA A 78 8.12 11.93 -34.95
CA ALA A 78 7.86 11.15 -36.15
C ALA A 78 6.61 11.60 -36.92
N THR A 79 5.71 12.38 -36.32
CA THR A 79 4.56 12.95 -37.04
C THR A 79 4.92 14.13 -37.94
N ASP A 80 6.08 14.77 -37.71
CA ASP A 80 6.60 15.83 -38.56
C ASP A 80 7.68 15.26 -39.50
N PRO A 81 7.43 15.19 -40.83
CA PRO A 81 8.35 14.58 -41.78
C PRO A 81 9.71 15.30 -41.86
N GLU A 82 9.78 16.60 -41.55
CA GLU A 82 11.04 17.35 -41.55
C GLU A 82 11.89 16.98 -40.31
N VAL A 83 11.24 16.85 -39.15
CA VAL A 83 11.89 16.45 -37.89
C VAL A 83 12.31 14.99 -37.92
N ALA A 84 11.48 14.12 -38.52
CA ALA A 84 11.75 12.69 -38.66
C ALA A 84 13.05 12.42 -39.45
N GLN A 85 13.36 13.23 -40.46
CA GLN A 85 14.61 13.10 -41.23
C GLN A 85 15.86 13.49 -40.43
N ALA A 86 15.75 14.47 -39.54
CA ALA A 86 16.85 14.89 -38.67
C ALA A 86 17.07 13.92 -37.47
N GLY A 87 16.11 13.04 -37.19
CA GLY A 87 16.21 12.00 -36.16
C GLY A 87 16.46 12.56 -34.76
N VAL A 88 17.21 11.83 -33.93
CA VAL A 88 17.51 12.23 -32.53
C VAL A 88 18.28 13.56 -32.45
N SER A 89 19.03 13.91 -33.50
CA SER A 89 19.73 15.20 -33.55
C SER A 89 18.77 16.40 -33.60
N ALA A 90 17.55 16.20 -34.10
CA ALA A 90 16.50 17.21 -34.13
C ALA A 90 16.03 17.59 -32.72
N PHE A 91 15.91 16.62 -31.80
CA PHE A 91 15.58 16.90 -30.40
C PHE A 91 16.56 17.91 -29.77
N LEU A 92 17.83 17.77 -30.14
CA LEU A 92 18.94 18.55 -29.61
C LEU A 92 19.03 19.94 -30.22
N SER A 93 18.60 20.11 -31.48
CA SER A 93 18.39 21.42 -32.10
C SER A 93 17.07 22.06 -31.67
N THR A 94 16.06 21.27 -31.28
CA THR A 94 14.75 21.76 -30.77
C THR A 94 14.94 22.54 -29.48
N LEU A 95 15.79 22.07 -28.56
CA LEU A 95 16.23 22.80 -27.36
C LEU A 95 16.87 24.16 -27.66
N SER A 96 17.21 24.47 -28.92
CA SER A 96 17.97 25.66 -29.28
C SER A 96 17.16 26.81 -29.89
N SER A 97 15.88 26.64 -30.29
CA SER A 97 14.90 27.72 -30.63
C SER A 97 13.80 27.35 -31.64
N VAL A 98 13.83 26.19 -32.31
CA VAL A 98 13.19 26.08 -33.65
C VAL A 98 11.73 25.61 -33.65
N SER A 99 11.12 25.13 -32.55
CA SER A 99 9.70 24.77 -32.59
C SER A 99 9.00 24.82 -31.23
N VAL A 100 8.54 26.01 -30.84
CA VAL A 100 7.62 26.18 -29.68
C VAL A 100 6.37 25.32 -29.85
N GLY A 101 5.92 25.09 -31.09
CA GLY A 101 4.78 24.23 -31.39
C GLY A 101 5.01 22.76 -31.02
N LEU A 102 6.16 22.19 -31.37
CA LEU A 102 6.50 20.79 -31.04
C LEU A 102 6.69 20.61 -29.54
N GLU A 103 7.35 21.56 -28.87
CA GLU A 103 7.49 21.52 -27.40
C GLU A 103 6.14 21.59 -26.70
N SER A 104 5.23 22.45 -27.18
CA SER A 104 3.88 22.55 -26.65
C SER A 104 3.07 21.27 -26.86
N GLU A 105 3.26 20.58 -27.99
CA GLU A 105 2.61 19.29 -28.24
C GLU A 105 3.18 18.18 -27.33
N ILE A 106 4.51 18.10 -27.19
CA ILE A 106 5.15 17.19 -26.23
C ILE A 106 4.63 17.44 -24.82
N GLY A 107 4.61 18.72 -24.39
CA GLY A 107 4.06 19.12 -23.11
C GLY A 107 2.61 18.71 -22.92
N TYR A 108 1.77 18.85 -23.96
CA TYR A 108 0.38 18.39 -23.91
C TYR A 108 0.25 16.86 -23.79
N LYS A 109 1.08 16.08 -24.49
CA LYS A 109 1.08 14.61 -24.36
C LYS A 109 1.54 14.18 -22.96
N LEU A 110 2.51 14.87 -22.38
CA LEU A 110 2.94 14.63 -21.01
C LEU A 110 1.87 14.97 -19.99
N TYR A 111 1.18 16.09 -20.18
CA TYR A 111 -0.01 16.44 -19.40
C TYR A 111 -1.04 15.30 -19.40
N LEU A 112 -1.39 14.76 -20.58
CA LEU A 112 -2.36 13.65 -20.70
C LEU A 112 -1.87 12.34 -20.07
N MET A 113 -0.56 12.10 -20.08
CA MET A 113 0.05 10.94 -19.39
C MET A 113 -0.04 11.08 -17.87
N LEU A 114 0.18 12.29 -17.34
CA LEU A 114 0.16 12.57 -15.91
C LEU A 114 -1.28 12.64 -15.36
N ILE A 115 -2.17 13.34 -16.06
CA ILE A 115 -3.53 13.66 -15.60
C ILE A 115 -4.57 13.19 -16.63
N PRO A 116 -5.51 12.30 -16.26
CA PRO A 116 -5.67 11.66 -14.94
C PRO A 116 -4.77 10.44 -14.73
N GLY A 117 -3.99 10.04 -15.74
CA GLY A 117 -3.28 8.74 -15.81
C GLY A 117 -2.42 8.42 -14.58
N GLN A 118 -1.18 8.91 -14.57
CA GLN A 118 -0.22 8.57 -13.52
C GLN A 118 -0.69 8.99 -12.11
N PHE A 119 -1.37 10.13 -11.97
CA PHE A 119 -1.76 10.64 -10.66
C PHE A 119 -2.95 9.91 -10.04
N PHE A 120 -4.02 9.68 -10.80
CA PHE A 120 -5.28 9.22 -10.21
C PHE A 120 -5.62 7.79 -10.63
N VAL A 121 -5.43 7.46 -11.91
CA VAL A 121 -5.72 6.11 -12.40
C VAL A 121 -4.77 5.10 -11.78
N SER A 122 -3.48 5.40 -11.64
CA SER A 122 -2.51 4.44 -11.07
C SER A 122 -2.82 4.05 -9.61
N PRO A 123 -3.00 4.98 -8.64
CA PRO A 123 -3.41 4.61 -7.29
C PRO A 123 -4.79 3.94 -7.22
N LEU A 124 -5.76 4.40 -8.02
CA LEU A 124 -7.09 3.79 -8.06
C LEU A 124 -7.03 2.36 -8.57
N MET A 125 -6.29 2.10 -9.64
CA MET A 125 -6.06 0.76 -10.15
C MET A 125 -5.33 -0.09 -9.10
N GLY A 126 -4.34 0.47 -8.40
CA GLY A 126 -3.67 -0.19 -7.29
C GLY A 126 -4.62 -0.60 -6.15
N TYR A 127 -5.61 0.23 -5.83
CA TYR A 127 -6.68 -0.09 -4.87
C TYR A 127 -7.62 -1.19 -5.39
N LEU A 128 -8.09 -1.04 -6.63
CA LEU A 128 -8.99 -2.01 -7.24
C LEU A 128 -8.33 -3.39 -7.29
N THR A 129 -7.08 -3.48 -7.76
CA THR A 129 -6.36 -4.74 -7.88
C THR A 129 -5.86 -5.27 -6.55
N GLY A 130 -5.35 -4.41 -5.67
CA GLY A 130 -4.78 -4.80 -4.39
C GLY A 130 -5.81 -5.12 -3.31
N CYS A 131 -7.03 -4.59 -3.41
CA CYS A 131 -8.02 -4.66 -2.33
C CYS A 131 -9.31 -5.33 -2.79
N ILE A 132 -9.98 -4.74 -3.79
CA ILE A 132 -11.29 -5.23 -4.24
C ILE A 132 -11.14 -6.59 -4.91
N VAL A 133 -10.23 -6.70 -5.87
CA VAL A 133 -9.98 -7.96 -6.59
C VAL A 133 -9.53 -9.04 -5.63
N GLN A 134 -8.61 -8.74 -4.70
CA GLN A 134 -8.20 -9.71 -3.68
C GLN A 134 -9.37 -10.14 -2.79
N TYR A 135 -10.20 -9.21 -2.32
CA TYR A 135 -11.37 -9.53 -1.51
C TYR A 135 -12.37 -10.42 -2.26
N VAL A 136 -12.65 -10.09 -3.53
CA VAL A 136 -13.54 -10.88 -4.38
C VAL A 136 -12.93 -12.26 -4.64
N GLN A 137 -11.64 -12.35 -4.96
CA GLN A 137 -10.94 -13.62 -5.16
C GLN A 137 -11.00 -14.47 -3.91
N VAL A 138 -10.57 -13.96 -2.76
CA VAL A 138 -10.52 -14.73 -1.51
C VAL A 138 -11.92 -15.10 -1.02
N THR A 139 -12.90 -14.20 -1.13
CA THR A 139 -14.24 -14.43 -0.54
C THR A 139 -15.16 -15.17 -1.50
N LEU A 140 -15.33 -14.68 -2.73
CA LEU A 140 -16.28 -15.23 -3.68
C LEU A 140 -15.77 -16.55 -4.26
N VAL A 141 -14.51 -16.61 -4.70
CA VAL A 141 -13.97 -17.84 -5.30
C VAL A 141 -13.87 -18.95 -4.25
N ALA A 142 -13.44 -18.65 -3.02
CA ALA A 142 -13.45 -19.65 -1.95
C ALA A 142 -14.87 -20.15 -1.63
N LYS A 143 -15.89 -19.28 -1.62
CA LYS A 143 -17.30 -19.71 -1.43
C LYS A 143 -17.78 -20.62 -2.55
N ILE A 144 -17.48 -20.28 -3.82
CA ILE A 144 -17.83 -21.12 -4.96
C ILE A 144 -17.20 -22.52 -4.81
N ILE A 145 -15.92 -22.58 -4.45
CA ILE A 145 -15.17 -23.85 -4.36
C ILE A 145 -15.59 -24.68 -3.15
N TYR A 146 -15.64 -24.09 -1.95
CA TYR A 146 -15.71 -24.86 -0.71
C TYR A 146 -17.10 -24.89 -0.08
N VAL A 147 -17.96 -23.91 -0.37
CA VAL A 147 -19.30 -23.80 0.23
C VAL A 147 -20.37 -24.25 -0.76
N TRP A 148 -20.43 -23.63 -1.94
CA TRP A 148 -21.49 -23.89 -2.89
C TRP A 148 -21.26 -25.17 -3.70
N LYS A 149 -20.00 -25.48 -4.04
CA LYS A 149 -19.61 -26.69 -4.79
C LYS A 149 -20.49 -26.90 -6.04
N CYS A 150 -20.90 -25.80 -6.67
CA CYS A 150 -21.93 -25.80 -7.72
C CYS A 150 -21.39 -26.05 -9.13
N LEU A 151 -20.06 -26.15 -9.29
CA LEU A 151 -19.39 -26.37 -10.57
C LEU A 151 -18.77 -27.77 -10.64
N PRO A 152 -18.58 -28.34 -11.86
CA PRO A 152 -17.84 -29.58 -12.05
C PRO A 152 -16.40 -29.51 -11.50
N ASP A 153 -15.87 -30.64 -11.04
CA ASP A 153 -14.54 -30.75 -10.43
C ASP A 153 -13.41 -30.13 -11.28
N LEU A 154 -13.48 -30.25 -12.60
CA LEU A 154 -12.48 -29.66 -13.49
C LEU A 154 -12.47 -28.13 -13.39
N LEU A 155 -13.64 -27.49 -13.37
CA LEU A 155 -13.75 -26.04 -13.22
C LEU A 155 -13.35 -25.59 -11.82
N LEU A 156 -13.68 -26.37 -10.78
CA LEU A 156 -13.23 -26.10 -9.42
C LEU A 156 -11.70 -26.16 -9.30
N LYS A 157 -11.04 -27.13 -9.96
CA LYS A 157 -9.57 -27.20 -10.03
C LYS A 157 -8.97 -25.98 -10.73
N LEU A 158 -9.60 -25.49 -11.80
CA LEU A 158 -9.15 -24.29 -12.50
C LEU A 158 -9.34 -23.03 -11.65
N LEU A 159 -10.51 -22.85 -11.03
CA LEU A 159 -10.79 -21.72 -10.13
C LEU A 159 -9.85 -21.72 -8.91
N LYS A 160 -9.46 -22.89 -8.43
CA LYS A 160 -8.49 -23.01 -7.33
C LYS A 160 -7.14 -22.37 -7.66
N LEU A 161 -6.74 -22.31 -8.94
CA LEU A 161 -5.50 -21.62 -9.36
C LEU A 161 -5.58 -20.10 -9.13
N LEU A 162 -6.78 -19.54 -9.04
CA LEU A 162 -7.02 -18.11 -8.76
C LEU A 162 -7.12 -17.80 -7.28
N LEU A 163 -7.11 -18.81 -6.40
CA LEU A 163 -7.25 -18.60 -4.97
C LEU A 163 -5.87 -18.66 -4.29
N PRO A 164 -5.37 -17.54 -3.75
CA PRO A 164 -4.10 -17.55 -3.04
C PRO A 164 -4.19 -18.44 -1.80
N TRP A 165 -3.12 -19.18 -1.51
CA TRP A 165 -3.02 -20.11 -0.37
C TRP A 165 -4.07 -21.25 -0.37
N ALA A 166 -4.62 -21.61 -1.53
CA ALA A 166 -5.55 -22.73 -1.63
C ALA A 166 -4.93 -24.06 -1.17
N PRO A 167 -5.57 -24.83 -0.27
CA PRO A 167 -5.08 -26.13 0.17
C PRO A 167 -5.05 -27.14 -0.98
N ASP A 168 -4.21 -28.17 -0.89
CA ASP A 168 -4.04 -29.18 -1.95
C ASP A 168 -5.33 -29.91 -2.33
N ASN A 169 -6.29 -30.00 -1.41
CA ASN A 169 -7.57 -30.66 -1.63
C ASN A 169 -8.71 -29.67 -1.98
N LEU A 170 -9.78 -30.18 -2.59
CA LEU A 170 -11.01 -29.43 -2.90
C LEU A 170 -12.14 -29.66 -1.88
N LYS A 171 -11.93 -30.56 -0.92
CA LYS A 171 -13.01 -30.99 -0.02
C LYS A 171 -13.27 -29.95 1.05
N GLU A 172 -12.20 -29.43 1.64
CA GLU A 172 -12.21 -28.56 2.81
C GLU A 172 -11.21 -27.44 2.66
N TYR A 173 -11.60 -26.24 3.13
CA TYR A 173 -10.70 -25.11 3.21
C TYR A 173 -10.05 -25.10 4.59
N ASP A 174 -8.77 -25.46 4.65
CA ASP A 174 -8.06 -25.51 5.92
C ASP A 174 -8.08 -24.14 6.61
N ARG A 175 -8.26 -24.15 7.94
CA ARG A 175 -8.41 -22.93 8.75
C ARG A 175 -7.21 -22.01 8.58
N ARG A 176 -5.99 -22.56 8.51
CA ARG A 176 -4.77 -21.76 8.37
C ARG A 176 -4.67 -21.13 6.99
N SER A 177 -5.04 -21.87 5.93
CA SER A 177 -5.13 -21.31 4.57
C SER A 177 -6.15 -20.18 4.49
N ALA A 178 -7.32 -20.34 5.10
CA ALA A 178 -8.33 -19.29 5.17
C ALA A 178 -7.81 -18.05 5.91
N GLU A 179 -7.23 -18.23 7.09
CA GLU A 179 -6.63 -17.14 7.87
C GLU A 179 -5.54 -16.39 7.09
N MET A 180 -4.69 -17.10 6.36
CA MET A 180 -3.67 -16.50 5.49
C MET A 180 -4.27 -15.76 4.29
N GLY A 181 -5.36 -16.29 3.70
CA GLY A 181 -6.06 -15.64 2.59
C GLY A 181 -6.75 -14.32 3.00
N PHE A 182 -7.29 -14.27 4.23
CA PHE A 182 -7.92 -13.07 4.78
C PHE A 182 -6.96 -12.11 5.48
N ARG A 183 -5.68 -12.43 5.55
CA ARG A 183 -4.70 -11.55 6.16
C ARG A 183 -4.53 -10.29 5.32
N ALA A 184 -4.81 -9.13 5.93
CA ALA A 184 -4.54 -7.83 5.33
C ALA A 184 -3.06 -7.72 4.90
N GLY A 185 -2.84 -7.16 3.71
CA GLY A 185 -1.49 -6.87 3.20
C GLY A 185 -0.73 -5.96 4.16
N GLN A 186 0.59 -6.06 4.18
CA GLN A 186 1.40 -5.07 4.91
C GLN A 186 1.44 -3.75 4.15
N ILE A 187 1.67 -2.65 4.87
CA ILE A 187 1.92 -1.35 4.24
C ILE A 187 3.14 -1.46 3.31
N GLY A 188 2.94 -1.09 2.05
CA GLY A 188 3.95 -1.13 0.99
C GLY A 188 4.81 0.12 0.94
N LEU A 189 5.35 0.58 2.09
CA LEU A 189 6.12 1.84 2.17
C LEU A 189 7.17 2.03 1.05
N PRO A 190 7.98 1.02 0.67
CA PRO A 190 8.95 1.18 -0.41
C PRO A 190 8.34 1.60 -1.75
N TRP A 191 7.11 1.16 -2.04
CA TRP A 191 6.38 1.52 -3.27
C TRP A 191 5.78 2.92 -3.14
N ASP A 192 5.11 3.20 -2.03
CA ASP A 192 4.47 4.50 -1.80
C ASP A 192 5.51 5.63 -1.82
N TYR A 193 6.66 5.43 -1.17
CA TYR A 193 7.76 6.40 -1.22
C TYR A 193 8.34 6.59 -2.61
N SER A 194 8.44 5.54 -3.43
CA SER A 194 8.90 5.68 -4.81
C SER A 194 7.95 6.58 -5.62
N ASN A 195 6.64 6.42 -5.47
CA ASN A 195 5.64 7.24 -6.14
C ASN A 195 5.66 8.69 -5.66
N LEU A 196 5.86 8.89 -4.35
CA LEU A 196 6.01 10.22 -3.75
C LEU A 196 7.16 11.01 -4.38
N ILE A 197 8.28 10.36 -4.76
CA ILE A 197 9.40 11.04 -5.42
C ILE A 197 9.20 11.15 -6.93
N LEU A 198 8.73 10.08 -7.57
CA LEU A 198 8.65 10.00 -9.03
C LEU A 198 7.61 10.96 -9.60
N ASN A 199 6.44 11.11 -8.97
CA ASN A 199 5.41 12.00 -9.49
C ASN A 199 5.86 13.46 -9.56
N PRO A 200 6.44 14.06 -8.49
CA PRO A 200 7.08 15.37 -8.58
C PRO A 200 8.22 15.44 -9.59
N LEU A 201 9.08 14.41 -9.65
CA LEU A 201 10.19 14.37 -10.60
C LEU A 201 9.69 14.47 -12.06
N LEU A 202 8.59 13.79 -12.38
CA LEU A 202 7.99 13.83 -13.72
C LEU A 202 7.34 15.19 -14.04
N VAL A 203 6.69 15.82 -13.06
CA VAL A 203 6.16 17.19 -13.23
C VAL A 203 7.31 18.18 -13.41
N PHE A 204 8.35 18.10 -12.60
CA PHE A 204 9.51 18.98 -12.75
C PHE A 204 10.24 18.74 -14.07
N PHE A 205 10.18 17.52 -14.60
CA PHE A 205 10.69 17.22 -15.93
C PHE A 205 9.91 17.94 -17.04
N THR A 206 8.60 18.18 -16.89
CA THR A 206 7.85 18.93 -17.91
C THR A 206 8.33 20.39 -18.02
N PHE A 207 8.98 20.93 -16.99
CA PHE A 207 9.55 22.28 -17.02
C PHE A 207 10.73 22.43 -18.00
N PHE A 208 11.25 21.34 -18.57
CA PHE A 208 12.21 21.43 -19.68
C PHE A 208 11.57 21.87 -21.00
N PHE A 209 10.23 21.90 -21.11
CA PHE A 209 9.52 22.20 -22.35
C PHE A 209 8.67 23.46 -22.21
N VAL A 210 8.47 24.20 -23.31
CA VAL A 210 7.44 25.23 -23.37
C VAL A 210 6.07 24.54 -23.41
N SER A 211 5.32 24.55 -22.31
CA SER A 211 3.96 23.99 -22.24
C SER A 211 3.00 25.00 -21.61
N MET A 212 1.84 25.21 -22.22
CA MET A 212 0.76 26.01 -21.62
C MET A 212 0.10 25.30 -20.42
N ASN A 213 0.37 24.00 -20.23
CA ASN A 213 -0.25 23.17 -19.20
C ASN A 213 0.62 22.98 -17.95
N SER A 214 1.85 23.53 -17.89
CA SER A 214 2.74 23.32 -16.74
C SER A 214 2.14 23.79 -15.42
N TRP A 215 1.33 24.86 -15.44
CA TRP A 215 0.62 25.31 -14.25
C TRP A 215 -0.48 24.30 -13.84
N THR A 216 -1.21 23.73 -14.82
CA THR A 216 -2.24 22.71 -14.59
C THR A 216 -1.62 21.42 -14.05
N GLU A 217 -0.45 21.02 -14.56
CA GLU A 217 0.31 19.87 -14.08
C GLU A 217 0.74 20.07 -12.62
N SER A 218 1.23 21.27 -12.28
CA SER A 218 1.61 21.65 -10.91
C SER A 218 0.39 21.65 -9.97
N ALA A 219 -0.74 22.21 -10.41
CA ALA A 219 -1.99 22.17 -9.66
C ALA A 219 -2.50 20.73 -9.50
N GLY A 220 -2.36 19.90 -10.53
CA GLY A 220 -2.66 18.48 -10.51
C GLY A 220 -1.80 17.70 -9.53
N LEU A 221 -0.51 18.05 -9.39
CA LEU A 221 0.39 17.46 -8.39
C LEU A 221 -0.06 17.80 -6.97
N VAL A 222 -0.51 19.04 -6.73
CA VAL A 222 -1.07 19.44 -5.43
C VAL A 222 -2.37 18.70 -5.14
N ALA A 223 -3.30 18.64 -6.10
CA ALA A 223 -4.53 17.89 -5.98
C ALA A 223 -4.27 16.40 -5.73
N TRP A 224 -3.28 15.83 -6.43
CA TRP A 224 -2.80 14.47 -6.22
C TRP A 224 -2.23 14.29 -4.82
N ALA A 225 -1.41 15.19 -4.31
CA ALA A 225 -0.85 15.07 -2.97
C ALA A 225 -1.95 15.06 -1.88
N VAL A 226 -2.98 15.91 -2.02
CA VAL A 226 -4.15 15.92 -1.13
C VAL A 226 -4.94 14.61 -1.24
N PHE A 227 -5.23 14.18 -2.46
CA PHE A 227 -5.90 12.90 -2.72
C PHE A 227 -5.11 11.73 -2.14
N PHE A 228 -3.81 11.65 -2.43
CA PHE A 228 -2.92 10.58 -2.00
C PHE A 228 -2.78 10.54 -0.49
N PHE A 229 -2.74 11.69 0.18
CA PHE A 229 -2.81 11.74 1.64
C PHE A 229 -4.08 11.11 2.19
N GLY A 230 -5.26 11.49 1.67
CA GLY A 230 -6.53 10.91 2.07
C GLY A 230 -6.62 9.41 1.75
N TYR A 231 -6.17 9.03 0.56
CA TYR A 231 -6.08 7.65 0.10
C TYR A 231 -5.18 6.79 1.00
N SER A 232 -3.94 7.22 1.26
CA SER A 232 -3.00 6.50 2.14
C SER A 232 -3.54 6.40 3.56
N ARG A 233 -4.20 7.44 4.08
CA ARG A 233 -4.87 7.37 5.39
C ARG A 233 -5.95 6.32 5.41
N PHE A 234 -6.83 6.29 4.41
CA PHE A 234 -7.85 5.27 4.27
C PHE A 234 -7.24 3.87 4.20
N MET A 235 -6.23 3.68 3.35
CA MET A 235 -5.54 2.40 3.16
C MET A 235 -4.89 1.89 4.45
N HIS A 236 -4.16 2.75 5.15
CA HIS A 236 -3.48 2.38 6.40
C HIS A 236 -4.46 2.07 7.53
N LEU A 237 -5.62 2.73 7.58
CA LEU A 237 -6.60 2.53 8.65
C LEU A 237 -7.55 1.36 8.39
N ARG A 238 -7.88 1.08 7.13
CA ARG A 238 -8.99 0.18 6.77
C ARG A 238 -8.58 -1.06 5.99
N VAL A 239 -7.40 -1.09 5.36
CA VAL A 239 -7.07 -2.16 4.41
C VAL A 239 -5.77 -2.88 4.77
N GLN A 240 -4.77 -2.15 5.23
CA GLN A 240 -3.44 -2.69 5.47
C GLN A 240 -3.22 -2.98 6.95
N SER A 241 -2.44 -4.03 7.21
CA SER A 241 -1.99 -4.36 8.56
C SER A 241 -0.78 -3.50 8.94
N VAL A 242 -0.75 -3.08 10.21
CA VAL A 242 0.38 -2.34 10.77
C VAL A 242 1.66 -3.18 10.65
N GLY A 243 2.67 -2.62 9.99
CA GLY A 243 4.03 -3.14 9.98
C GLY A 243 4.86 -2.45 11.05
N PHE A 244 5.46 -3.22 11.96
CA PHE A 244 6.45 -2.67 12.88
C PHE A 244 7.80 -2.52 12.16
N TYR A 245 8.24 -1.27 11.99
CA TYR A 245 9.54 -0.95 11.42
C TYR A 245 10.52 -0.69 12.56
N SER A 246 11.60 -1.47 12.62
CA SER A 246 12.58 -1.37 13.70
C SER A 246 13.52 -0.17 13.58
N THR A 247 13.52 0.53 12.43
CA THR A 247 14.45 1.63 12.16
C THR A 247 13.86 2.66 11.19
N HIS A 248 14.23 3.94 11.34
CA HIS A 248 13.92 5.05 10.41
C HIS A 248 14.81 5.07 9.15
N LYS A 249 15.56 3.99 8.87
CA LYS A 249 16.55 3.97 7.79
C LYS A 249 15.91 4.10 6.41
N LEU A 250 14.72 3.53 6.21
CA LEU A 250 14.00 3.67 4.95
C LEU A 250 13.71 5.14 4.68
N ASP A 251 13.09 5.83 5.64
CA ASP A 251 12.77 7.26 5.56
C ASP A 251 14.00 8.10 5.24
N TRP A 252 15.13 7.82 5.89
CA TRP A 252 16.39 8.50 5.58
C TRP A 252 16.83 8.32 4.13
N ASN A 253 16.72 7.11 3.58
CA ASN A 253 17.04 6.86 2.17
C ASN A 253 16.05 7.57 1.23
N VAL A 254 14.77 7.66 1.61
CA VAL A 254 13.74 8.40 0.87
C VAL A 254 14.09 9.88 0.83
N TRP A 255 14.46 10.46 1.98
CA TRP A 255 14.93 11.85 2.05
C TRP A 255 16.13 12.08 1.14
N ILE A 256 17.13 11.20 1.13
CA ILE A 256 18.28 11.31 0.22
C ILE A 256 17.82 11.33 -1.25
N VAL A 257 16.97 10.39 -1.65
CA VAL A 257 16.51 10.25 -3.04
C VAL A 257 15.58 11.40 -3.45
N TRP A 258 14.91 12.06 -2.51
CA TRP A 258 14.13 13.29 -2.79
C TRP A 258 14.96 14.39 -3.46
N GLY A 259 16.27 14.41 -3.21
CA GLY A 259 17.22 15.31 -3.88
C GLY A 259 17.21 15.17 -5.40
N ALA A 260 16.85 14.01 -5.94
CA ALA A 260 16.69 13.80 -7.38
C ALA A 260 15.63 14.74 -7.98
N ALA A 261 14.44 14.81 -7.37
CA ALA A 261 13.35 15.66 -7.85
C ALA A 261 13.73 17.14 -7.79
N LEU A 262 14.32 17.59 -6.67
CA LEU A 262 14.76 18.99 -6.53
C LEU A 262 15.88 19.36 -7.52
N SER A 263 16.82 18.43 -7.76
CA SER A 263 17.91 18.63 -8.71
C SER A 263 17.41 18.75 -10.14
N THR A 264 16.31 18.09 -10.50
CA THR A 264 15.65 18.28 -11.80
C THR A 264 15.27 19.75 -12.01
N VAL A 265 14.71 20.43 -11.00
CA VAL A 265 14.34 21.85 -11.10
C VAL A 265 15.57 22.74 -11.31
N ALA A 266 16.66 22.48 -10.57
CA ALA A 266 17.91 23.21 -10.75
C ALA A 266 18.48 23.02 -12.16
N THR A 267 18.44 21.80 -12.69
CA THR A 267 18.85 21.49 -14.06
C THR A 267 17.93 22.15 -15.09
N CYS A 268 16.62 22.24 -14.84
CA CYS A 268 15.68 22.98 -15.70
C CYS A 268 16.08 24.45 -15.80
N ALA A 269 16.41 25.11 -14.67
CA ALA A 269 16.83 26.51 -14.67
C ALA A 269 18.07 26.74 -15.56
N VAL A 270 19.09 25.89 -15.45
CA VAL A 270 20.29 25.96 -16.30
C VAL A 270 19.96 25.69 -17.78
N ALA A 271 19.05 24.76 -18.07
CA ALA A 271 18.60 24.52 -19.43
C ALA A 271 17.91 25.75 -20.04
N TRP A 272 17.12 26.50 -19.26
CA TRP A 272 16.52 27.75 -19.70
C TRP A 272 17.55 28.85 -19.93
N GLU A 273 18.64 28.91 -19.15
CA GLU A 273 19.76 29.82 -19.41
C GLU A 273 20.53 29.49 -20.70
N PHE A 274 20.61 28.20 -21.05
CA PHE A 274 21.15 27.80 -22.36
C PHE A 274 20.22 28.21 -23.51
N ARG A 275 18.91 28.20 -23.28
CA ARG A 275 17.88 28.63 -24.26
C ARG A 275 17.84 30.14 -24.45
N SER A 276 18.02 30.92 -23.38
CA SER A 276 18.10 32.38 -23.45
C SER A 276 19.32 32.85 -24.26
N GLY A 277 20.33 31.98 -24.41
CA GLY A 277 21.60 32.30 -25.05
C GLY A 277 22.50 33.17 -24.18
N ALA A 278 22.15 33.37 -22.90
CA ALA A 278 22.98 34.10 -21.95
C ALA A 278 24.25 33.33 -21.59
N VAL A 279 24.18 31.99 -21.57
CA VAL A 279 25.28 31.10 -21.21
C VAL A 279 25.61 30.12 -22.35
N LEU A 280 26.89 29.95 -22.67
CA LEU A 280 27.40 28.96 -23.64
C LEU A 280 26.79 29.06 -25.05
N LYS A 281 26.59 30.29 -25.52
CA LYS A 281 26.18 30.55 -26.90
C LYS A 281 27.21 29.98 -27.88
N GLY A 282 26.78 29.08 -28.76
CA GLY A 282 27.65 28.41 -29.74
C GLY A 282 28.48 27.23 -29.20
N ALA A 283 28.37 26.90 -27.91
CA ALA A 283 29.05 25.72 -27.37
C ALA A 283 28.49 24.43 -28.00
N PRO A 284 29.35 23.42 -28.26
CA PRO A 284 28.91 22.14 -28.76
C PRO A 284 27.99 21.45 -27.73
N LEU A 285 27.06 20.66 -28.26
CA LEU A 285 25.99 20.05 -27.49
C LEU A 285 26.48 19.19 -26.31
N TRP A 286 27.58 18.46 -26.46
CA TRP A 286 28.12 17.61 -25.39
C TRP A 286 28.55 18.43 -24.17
N GLN A 287 29.00 19.69 -24.34
CA GLN A 287 29.35 20.57 -23.23
C GLN A 287 28.11 20.99 -22.45
N LYS A 288 27.01 21.29 -23.15
CA LYS A 288 25.72 21.61 -22.52
C LYS A 288 25.24 20.42 -21.69
N TRP A 289 25.28 19.20 -22.23
CA TRP A 289 24.94 17.99 -21.48
C TRP A 289 25.82 17.76 -20.26
N ALA A 290 27.14 17.88 -20.43
CA ALA A 290 28.08 17.72 -19.32
C ALA A 290 27.73 18.68 -18.17
N ILE A 291 27.34 19.91 -18.48
CA ILE A 291 26.94 20.89 -17.47
C ILE A 291 25.58 20.58 -16.88
N LEU A 292 24.57 20.17 -17.67
CA LEU A 292 23.28 19.73 -17.11
C LEU A 292 23.46 18.56 -16.13
N PHE A 293 24.27 17.56 -16.49
CA PHE A 293 24.60 16.44 -15.61
C PHE A 293 25.40 16.88 -14.37
N ALA A 294 26.37 17.79 -14.54
CA ALA A 294 27.12 18.35 -13.42
C ALA A 294 26.23 19.15 -12.47
N THR A 295 25.30 19.97 -12.99
CA THR A 295 24.31 20.70 -12.21
C THR A 295 23.38 19.74 -11.47
N TYR A 296 22.90 18.69 -12.13
CA TYR A 296 22.04 17.68 -11.49
C TYR A 296 22.79 16.97 -10.35
N ALA A 297 24.02 16.51 -10.60
CA ALA A 297 24.85 15.86 -9.59
C ALA A 297 25.19 16.80 -8.43
N ALA A 298 25.52 18.07 -8.72
CA ALA A 298 25.78 19.08 -7.71
C ALA A 298 24.53 19.40 -6.87
N GLY A 299 23.35 19.44 -7.48
CA GLY A 299 22.08 19.58 -6.77
C GLY A 299 21.83 18.43 -5.80
N CYS A 300 22.05 17.20 -6.24
CA CYS A 300 21.90 16.00 -5.41
C CYS A 300 22.89 16.02 -4.24
N LEU A 301 24.16 16.36 -4.50
CA LEU A 301 25.20 16.47 -3.48
C LEU A 301 24.92 17.60 -2.49
N LEU A 302 24.45 18.75 -2.97
CA LEU A 302 24.04 19.88 -2.12
C LEU A 302 22.90 19.47 -1.21
N TRP A 303 21.89 18.77 -1.74
CA TRP A 303 20.77 18.26 -0.95
C TRP A 303 21.22 17.29 0.14
N VAL A 304 22.07 16.32 -0.20
CA VAL A 304 22.64 15.39 0.79
C VAL A 304 23.48 16.14 1.82
N GLY A 305 24.28 17.12 1.41
CA GLY A 305 25.03 17.99 2.31
C GLY A 305 24.12 18.75 3.28
N CYS A 306 23.02 19.33 2.78
CA CYS A 306 22.00 19.99 3.59
C CYS A 306 21.37 19.01 4.58
N LEU A 307 21.00 17.79 4.16
CA LEU A 307 20.46 16.77 5.06
C LEU A 307 21.46 16.40 6.16
N VAL A 308 22.73 16.21 5.83
CA VAL A 308 23.77 15.86 6.83
C VAL A 308 24.01 17.00 7.82
N ILE A 309 23.99 18.27 7.36
CA ILE A 309 24.23 19.44 8.19
C ILE A 309 23.02 19.82 9.04
N LEU A 310 21.81 19.74 8.49
CA LEU A 310 20.55 20.14 9.15
C LEU A 310 19.96 19.01 10.00
N HIS A 311 20.31 17.77 9.70
CA HIS A 311 19.85 16.59 10.43
C HIS A 311 21.00 15.79 11.09
N PRO A 312 21.98 16.44 11.76
CA PRO A 312 23.15 15.77 12.30
C PRO A 312 22.73 15.02 13.57
N GLY A 313 22.26 13.78 13.42
CA GLY A 313 22.07 12.90 14.57
C GLY A 313 20.69 12.94 15.24
N SER A 314 19.63 13.29 14.51
CA SER A 314 18.28 12.83 14.88
C SER A 314 18.16 11.32 14.60
N MET A 315 18.98 10.52 15.28
CA MET A 315 18.57 9.21 15.73
C MET A 315 17.59 9.43 16.88
N GLU A 316 16.42 9.98 16.59
CA GLU A 316 15.32 9.88 17.54
C GLU A 316 15.16 8.40 17.87
N LYS A 317 15.25 8.08 19.16
CA LYS A 317 14.69 6.85 19.69
C LYS A 317 13.29 6.79 19.10
N GLY A 318 13.01 5.76 18.30
CA GLY A 318 11.88 5.77 17.38
C GLY A 318 10.60 6.28 18.05
N PRO A 319 9.72 7.00 17.32
CA PRO A 319 8.51 7.62 17.86
C PRO A 319 7.56 6.64 18.58
N ASP A 320 7.78 5.33 18.43
CA ASP A 320 7.04 4.26 19.11
C ASP A 320 7.43 4.08 20.59
N ALA A 321 8.49 4.72 21.08
CA ALA A 321 8.79 4.80 22.51
C ALA A 321 8.13 6.03 23.16
N ARG A 322 6.88 6.35 22.80
CA ARG A 322 6.08 7.26 23.63
C ARG A 322 5.67 6.50 24.89
N ASP A 323 6.28 6.86 26.01
CA ASP A 323 5.77 6.54 27.34
C ASP A 323 4.41 7.24 27.52
N GLY A 324 3.34 6.60 27.05
CA GLY A 324 1.98 7.10 27.11
C GLY A 324 1.04 6.01 27.57
N ASP A 325 0.23 6.30 28.60
CA ASP A 325 -0.85 5.42 29.01
C ASP A 325 -1.84 5.24 27.84
N PHE A 326 -2.40 4.04 27.72
CA PHE A 326 -3.26 3.59 26.62
C PHE A 326 -4.38 4.58 26.26
N LEU A 327 -4.90 5.32 27.26
CA LEU A 327 -5.94 6.33 27.08
C LEU A 327 -5.50 7.53 26.23
N ASN A 328 -4.22 7.89 26.25
CA ASN A 328 -3.68 8.96 25.41
C ASN A 328 -3.51 8.47 23.97
N CYS A 329 -3.01 7.24 23.78
CA CYS A 329 -2.91 6.63 22.46
C CYS A 329 -4.29 6.45 21.80
N LYS A 330 -5.33 6.06 22.56
CA LYS A 330 -6.69 5.88 22.06
C LYS A 330 -7.39 7.19 21.66
N LYS A 331 -7.07 8.32 22.32
CA LYS A 331 -7.61 9.64 21.90
C LYS A 331 -7.08 10.07 20.54
N ASP A 332 -5.88 9.63 20.20
CA ASP A 332 -5.19 10.01 18.98
C ASP A 332 -5.39 8.97 17.83
N TRP A 333 -5.86 7.75 18.14
CA TRP A 333 -5.92 6.63 17.19
C TRP A 333 -7.33 6.04 17.10
N ILE A 334 -7.87 5.98 15.89
CA ILE A 334 -9.12 5.28 15.56
C ILE A 334 -8.78 3.78 15.41
N PHE A 335 -9.10 2.98 16.43
CA PHE A 335 -9.01 1.51 16.33
C PHE A 335 -10.28 0.98 15.65
N SER A 336 -10.13 0.18 14.58
CA SER A 336 -11.23 -0.54 13.92
C SER A 336 -10.89 -2.02 13.73
N TRP A 337 -11.83 -2.82 13.20
CA TRP A 337 -11.71 -4.27 12.93
C TRP A 337 -10.39 -4.73 12.31
N PHE A 338 -9.75 -3.89 11.51
CA PHE A 338 -8.49 -4.20 10.85
C PHE A 338 -7.23 -3.97 11.73
N ASN A 339 -7.35 -3.25 12.84
CA ASN A 339 -6.28 -3.01 13.82
C ASN A 339 -6.22 -4.05 14.95
N CYS A 340 -7.26 -4.86 15.15
CA CYS A 340 -7.20 -6.04 16.00
C CYS A 340 -6.82 -7.24 15.13
N ASN A 341 -5.52 -7.56 15.08
CA ASN A 341 -5.00 -8.70 14.33
C ASN A 341 -5.78 -9.98 14.69
N PRO A 342 -6.61 -10.56 13.81
CA PRO A 342 -7.41 -11.75 14.12
C PRO A 342 -6.52 -12.94 14.48
N VAL A 343 -5.30 -12.99 13.94
CA VAL A 343 -4.25 -13.96 14.26
C VAL A 343 -3.78 -13.81 15.71
N PHE A 344 -3.76 -12.59 16.26
CA PHE A 344 -3.44 -12.35 17.67
C PHE A 344 -4.53 -12.93 18.57
N THR A 345 -5.80 -12.71 18.24
CA THR A 345 -6.95 -13.28 18.96
C THR A 345 -6.97 -14.81 18.85
N VAL A 346 -6.66 -15.38 17.69
CA VAL A 346 -6.56 -16.83 17.48
C VAL A 346 -5.31 -17.42 18.15
N LYS A 347 -4.20 -16.70 18.25
CA LYS A 347 -3.04 -17.13 19.05
C LYS A 347 -3.38 -17.17 20.53
N CYS A 348 -4.08 -16.16 21.07
CA CYS A 348 -4.61 -16.20 22.44
C CYS A 348 -5.49 -17.44 22.64
N LEU A 349 -6.36 -17.74 21.67
CA LEU A 349 -7.28 -18.88 21.69
C LEU A 349 -6.60 -20.24 21.86
N HIS A 350 -5.44 -20.45 21.24
CA HIS A 350 -4.76 -21.76 21.25
C HIS A 350 -3.64 -21.86 22.29
N TYR A 351 -2.99 -20.75 22.63
CA TYR A 351 -1.90 -20.75 23.60
C TYR A 351 -2.41 -20.66 25.03
N LEU A 352 -3.45 -19.86 25.31
CA LEU A 352 -3.93 -19.67 26.68
C LEU A 352 -4.45 -20.98 27.31
N PRO A 353 -5.28 -21.79 26.64
CA PRO A 353 -5.73 -23.06 27.23
C PRO A 353 -4.59 -24.05 27.42
N LYS A 354 -3.58 -24.04 26.54
CA LYS A 354 -2.41 -24.93 26.64
C LYS A 354 -1.50 -24.52 27.80
N LEU A 355 -1.34 -23.22 28.01
CA LEU A 355 -0.62 -22.62 29.14
C LEU A 355 -1.32 -22.91 30.48
N LEU A 356 -2.66 -22.88 30.49
CA LEU A 356 -3.49 -23.19 31.66
C LEU A 356 -3.62 -24.71 31.94
N GLN A 357 -3.44 -25.56 30.93
CA GLN A 357 -3.46 -27.02 31.06
C GLN A 357 -2.11 -27.61 31.49
N ASP A 358 -1.00 -26.92 31.24
CA ASP A 358 0.31 -27.31 31.78
C ASP A 358 0.31 -27.09 33.30
N SER A 359 0.10 -28.17 34.05
CA SER A 359 -0.13 -28.15 35.50
C SER A 359 1.02 -27.58 36.33
N GLU A 360 2.25 -27.57 35.79
CA GLU A 360 3.41 -26.93 36.44
C GLU A 360 3.39 -25.40 36.30
N VAL A 361 2.81 -24.87 35.21
CA VAL A 361 2.68 -23.42 34.95
C VAL A 361 1.42 -22.86 35.60
N ALA A 362 0.35 -23.66 35.66
CA ALA A 362 -0.92 -23.28 36.26
C ALA A 362 -0.86 -23.11 37.80
N GLN A 363 0.05 -23.80 38.50
CA GLN A 363 0.24 -23.61 39.95
C GLN A 363 0.78 -22.22 40.30
N ASP A 364 1.43 -21.56 39.34
CA ASP A 364 1.94 -20.19 39.46
C ASP A 364 1.13 -19.20 38.60
N ALA A 365 -0.11 -19.56 38.23
CA ALA A 365 -0.99 -18.69 37.43
C ALA A 365 -1.19 -17.31 38.09
N SER A 366 -1.21 -17.24 39.42
CA SER A 366 -1.22 -15.97 40.15
C SER A 366 0.09 -15.19 39.98
N ALA A 367 1.26 -15.83 39.96
CA ALA A 367 2.55 -15.16 39.75
C ALA A 367 2.76 -14.71 38.29
N ILE A 368 2.17 -15.41 37.32
CA ILE A 368 2.16 -15.07 35.89
C ILE A 368 1.26 -13.86 35.63
N LEU A 369 0.12 -13.78 36.32
CA LEU A 369 -0.80 -12.63 36.24
C LEU A 369 -0.31 -11.41 37.03
N ASP A 370 0.52 -11.60 38.07
CA ASP A 370 0.87 -10.55 39.03
C ASP A 370 2.14 -9.74 38.68
N LYS A 371 2.93 -10.09 37.66
CA LYS A 371 4.19 -9.35 37.38
C LYS A 371 4.49 -9.09 35.91
N ALA A 372 5.16 -7.95 35.74
CA ALA A 372 5.81 -7.35 34.57
C ALA A 372 6.67 -8.28 33.67
N THR A 373 6.68 -9.59 33.90
CA THR A 373 7.36 -10.63 33.11
C THR A 373 6.54 -11.11 31.89
N CYS A 374 5.24 -10.84 31.83
CA CYS A 374 4.39 -11.16 30.67
C CYS A 374 4.51 -10.19 29.49
N TRP A 375 5.56 -9.37 29.42
CA TRP A 375 5.86 -8.43 28.33
C TRP A 375 6.15 -9.09 26.95
N GLY A 376 5.72 -10.34 26.74
CA GLY A 376 5.90 -11.07 25.49
C GLY A 376 4.75 -11.97 25.04
N HIS A 377 3.68 -12.15 25.84
CA HIS A 377 2.59 -13.07 25.50
C HIS A 377 1.20 -12.41 25.43
N PRO A 378 0.51 -12.49 24.28
CA PRO A 378 -0.87 -12.02 24.13
C PRO A 378 -1.83 -12.78 25.06
N ILE A 379 -2.50 -12.10 25.97
CA ILE A 379 -3.71 -12.62 26.63
C ILE A 379 -4.86 -11.67 26.25
N ALA A 380 -6.00 -12.24 25.85
CA ALA A 380 -7.19 -11.46 25.51
C ALA A 380 -7.78 -10.85 26.80
N CYS A 381 -7.99 -9.54 26.81
CA CYS A 381 -8.62 -8.84 27.93
C CYS A 381 -10.16 -9.05 27.92
N GLY A 382 -10.76 -9.31 29.08
CA GLY A 382 -12.20 -9.52 29.32
C GLY A 382 -12.53 -9.78 30.81
N ASP A 383 -13.82 -9.89 31.19
CA ASP A 383 -14.27 -10.01 32.60
C ASP A 383 -13.83 -11.31 33.31
N ASP A 384 -13.52 -12.37 32.57
CA ASP A 384 -12.99 -13.63 33.09
C ASP A 384 -11.56 -13.85 32.56
N PRO A 385 -10.52 -13.81 33.41
CA PRO A 385 -9.14 -14.05 32.99
C PRO A 385 -8.90 -15.46 32.43
N ASN A 386 -9.87 -16.37 32.57
CA ASN A 386 -9.82 -17.74 32.05
C ASN A 386 -10.61 -17.92 30.74
N GLU A 387 -11.31 -16.90 30.25
CA GLU A 387 -12.15 -16.99 29.05
C GLU A 387 -11.57 -16.16 27.89
N VAL A 388 -11.22 -16.83 26.78
CA VAL A 388 -10.84 -16.14 25.55
C VAL A 388 -12.10 -15.67 24.83
N ARG A 389 -12.43 -14.38 24.93
CA ARG A 389 -13.55 -13.80 24.20
C ARG A 389 -13.20 -13.61 22.72
N TYR A 390 -14.07 -14.14 21.85
CA TYR A 390 -13.91 -14.04 20.40
C TYR A 390 -14.15 -12.61 19.93
N TYR A 391 -13.37 -12.22 18.92
CA TYR A 391 -13.63 -10.99 18.21
C TYR A 391 -14.92 -11.11 17.38
N SER A 392 -15.80 -10.12 17.49
CA SER A 392 -17.04 -10.01 16.72
C SER A 392 -17.15 -8.58 16.18
N PRO A 393 -17.56 -8.39 14.91
CA PRO A 393 -17.77 -7.05 14.37
C PRO A 393 -18.77 -6.28 15.23
N GLY A 394 -18.47 -5.01 15.49
CA GLY A 394 -19.27 -4.14 16.37
C GLY A 394 -19.12 -4.45 17.87
N LYS A 395 -18.16 -5.30 18.26
CA LYS A 395 -17.88 -5.68 19.66
C LYS A 395 -16.42 -5.57 20.05
N GLU A 396 -15.69 -4.66 19.40
CA GLU A 396 -14.30 -4.28 19.70
C GLU A 396 -14.14 -3.86 21.16
N TYR A 397 -15.21 -3.33 21.76
CA TYR A 397 -15.24 -2.92 23.16
C TYR A 397 -15.05 -4.08 24.14
N LEU A 398 -15.29 -5.33 23.73
CA LEU A 398 -15.17 -6.52 24.59
C LEU A 398 -13.73 -6.77 25.07
N HIS A 399 -12.74 -6.11 24.47
CA HIS A 399 -11.32 -6.19 24.86
C HIS A 399 -10.91 -5.14 25.90
N PHE A 400 -11.83 -4.32 26.40
CA PHE A 400 -11.55 -3.38 27.49
C PHE A 400 -11.97 -3.96 28.85
N GLY A 401 -11.38 -3.46 29.95
CA GLY A 401 -11.86 -3.81 31.28
C GLY A 401 -13.29 -3.30 31.54
N PRO A 402 -14.06 -3.94 32.44
CA PRO A 402 -15.51 -3.69 32.63
C PRO A 402 -15.89 -2.22 32.85
N GLU A 403 -15.09 -1.46 33.61
CA GLU A 403 -15.32 -0.03 33.84
C GLU A 403 -15.21 0.82 32.56
N LYS A 404 -14.37 0.40 31.62
CA LYS A 404 -14.17 1.06 30.33
C LYS A 404 -15.21 0.62 29.31
N GLN A 405 -15.66 -0.64 29.36
CA GLN A 405 -16.77 -1.12 28.51
C GLN A 405 -18.07 -0.38 28.81
N LYS A 406 -18.39 -0.22 30.10
CA LYS A 406 -19.58 0.51 30.54
C LYS A 406 -19.58 1.96 30.01
N LYS A 407 -18.44 2.65 30.10
CA LYS A 407 -18.29 3.99 29.52
C LYS A 407 -18.44 4.03 28.00
N ILE A 408 -17.98 3.00 27.28
CA ILE A 408 -18.09 2.93 25.81
C ILE A 408 -19.53 2.66 25.38
N GLN A 409 -20.23 1.75 26.08
CA GLN A 409 -21.65 1.47 25.86
C GLN A 409 -22.53 2.68 26.19
N GLU A 410 -22.16 3.46 27.21
CA GLU A 410 -22.85 4.72 27.57
C GLU A 410 -22.59 5.86 26.59
N LEU A 411 -21.49 5.82 25.81
CA LEU A 411 -21.09 6.89 24.88
C LEU A 411 -21.65 6.71 23.46
N ASP A 412 -22.32 5.59 23.15
CA ASP A 412 -22.99 5.32 21.86
C ASP A 412 -22.16 5.74 20.64
N LEU A 413 -20.89 5.31 20.63
CA LEU A 413 -19.89 5.71 19.64
C LEU A 413 -20.13 4.94 18.34
N HIS A 414 -21.13 5.31 17.56
CA HIS A 414 -21.25 4.92 16.16
C HIS A 414 -20.21 5.70 15.34
N ASP A 415 -19.17 5.02 14.85
CA ASP A 415 -18.23 5.61 13.90
C ASP A 415 -18.87 5.62 12.51
N TRP A 416 -19.34 6.79 12.09
CA TRP A 416 -19.92 7.00 10.75
C TRP A 416 -18.94 6.71 9.61
N LEU A 417 -17.64 6.49 9.89
CA LEU A 417 -16.65 6.07 8.90
C LEU A 417 -16.51 4.55 8.78
N GLU A 418 -17.23 3.76 9.58
CA GLU A 418 -17.23 2.29 9.49
C GLU A 418 -18.22 1.81 8.43
N PHE A 419 -17.71 1.21 7.36
CA PHE A 419 -18.51 0.62 6.29
C PHE A 419 -19.46 -0.47 6.82
N GLU A 420 -19.04 -1.17 7.86
CA GLU A 420 -19.78 -2.20 8.57
C GLU A 420 -21.03 -1.64 9.24
N SER A 421 -20.98 -0.42 9.80
CA SER A 421 -22.17 0.25 10.36
C SER A 421 -23.24 0.46 9.30
N TYR A 422 -22.85 0.80 8.06
CA TYR A 422 -23.78 0.92 6.93
C TYR A 422 -24.28 -0.43 6.46
N LEU A 423 -23.42 -1.46 6.40
CA LEU A 423 -23.83 -2.80 6.01
C LEU A 423 -24.75 -3.45 7.05
N GLU A 424 -24.50 -3.25 8.35
CA GLU A 424 -25.36 -3.70 9.43
C GLU A 424 -26.71 -2.98 9.40
N ALA A 425 -26.71 -1.66 9.18
CA ALA A 425 -27.94 -0.91 8.96
C ALA A 425 -28.72 -1.45 7.75
N LEU A 426 -28.05 -1.69 6.62
CA LEU A 426 -28.67 -2.25 5.42
C LEU A 426 -29.16 -3.69 5.64
N ALA A 427 -28.41 -4.52 6.36
CA ALA A 427 -28.79 -5.89 6.70
C ALA A 427 -29.97 -5.92 7.68
N HIS A 428 -29.99 -5.02 8.66
CA HIS A 428 -31.09 -4.86 9.61
C HIS A 428 -32.37 -4.39 8.90
N VAL A 429 -32.26 -3.41 8.01
CA VAL A 429 -33.35 -2.97 7.13
C VAL A 429 -33.84 -4.12 6.25
N ALA A 430 -32.93 -4.88 5.65
CA ALA A 430 -33.29 -6.04 4.82
C ALA A 430 -34.00 -7.13 5.64
N ASP A 431 -33.59 -7.37 6.88
CA ASP A 431 -34.23 -8.35 7.76
C ASP A 431 -35.59 -7.87 8.26
N LEU A 432 -35.74 -6.57 8.58
CA LEU A 432 -37.04 -5.95 8.89
C LEU A 432 -38.02 -6.10 7.72
N CYS A 433 -37.59 -5.76 6.51
CA CYS A 433 -38.37 -5.95 5.28
C CYS A 433 -38.74 -7.43 5.06
N ARG A 434 -37.83 -8.36 5.40
CA ARG A 434 -38.07 -9.81 5.28
C ARG A 434 -39.01 -10.34 6.35
N ARG A 435 -38.98 -9.81 7.58
CA ARG A 435 -39.89 -10.20 8.68
C ARG A 435 -41.29 -9.64 8.47
N ASN A 436 -41.40 -8.43 7.93
CA ASN A 436 -42.66 -7.72 7.74
C ASN A 436 -43.19 -7.79 6.30
N ARG A 437 -42.97 -8.92 5.60
CA ARG A 437 -43.37 -9.17 4.19
C ARG A 437 -44.77 -8.65 3.86
N GLY A 438 -44.86 -7.39 3.43
CA GLY A 438 -46.06 -6.75 2.90
C GLY A 438 -46.67 -5.58 3.67
N HIS A 439 -46.17 -5.18 4.86
CA HIS A 439 -46.88 -4.18 5.69
C HIS A 439 -46.08 -2.99 6.23
N ILE A 440 -44.77 -2.85 5.96
CA ILE A 440 -44.06 -1.64 6.37
C ILE A 440 -44.45 -0.48 5.47
N LYS A 441 -45.06 0.56 6.05
CA LYS A 441 -45.25 1.83 5.32
C LYS A 441 -43.89 2.52 5.16
N PRO A 442 -43.57 3.11 4.00
CA PRO A 442 -42.29 3.77 3.76
C PRO A 442 -41.88 4.76 4.86
N GLU A 443 -42.86 5.47 5.43
CA GLU A 443 -42.70 6.44 6.53
C GLU A 443 -42.11 5.83 7.81
N GLU A 444 -42.49 4.59 8.15
CA GLU A 444 -41.96 3.88 9.32
C GLU A 444 -40.51 3.41 9.08
N LEU A 445 -40.16 3.10 7.83
CA LEU A 445 -38.80 2.76 7.44
C LEU A 445 -37.87 3.98 7.59
N TYR A 446 -38.33 5.16 7.15
CA TYR A 446 -37.56 6.41 7.31
C TYR A 446 -37.40 6.80 8.77
N GLN A 447 -38.44 6.68 9.60
CA GLN A 447 -38.30 6.94 11.05
C GLN A 447 -37.32 5.98 11.74
N GLN A 448 -37.26 4.71 11.32
CA GLN A 448 -36.27 3.77 11.86
C GLN A 448 -34.85 4.03 11.36
N MET A 449 -34.69 4.55 10.14
CA MET A 449 -33.40 5.04 9.65
C MET A 449 -32.94 6.32 10.38
N ASP A 450 -33.87 7.22 10.73
CA ASP A 450 -33.58 8.41 11.54
C ASP A 450 -33.17 8.05 12.99
N LEU A 451 -33.75 6.98 13.56
CA LEU A 451 -33.35 6.46 14.88
C LEU A 451 -31.93 5.88 14.91
N LEU A 452 -31.41 5.42 13.77
CA LEU A 452 -30.01 5.01 13.64
C LEU A 452 -29.04 6.20 13.63
N LYS A 453 -29.54 7.45 13.71
CA LYS A 453 -28.76 8.69 13.74
C LYS A 453 -27.64 8.75 12.70
N ILE A 454 -27.83 8.10 11.55
CA ILE A 454 -26.93 8.26 10.41
C ILE A 454 -27.29 9.64 9.84
N ASP A 455 -26.60 10.67 10.31
CA ASP A 455 -26.82 12.04 9.86
C ASP A 455 -26.34 12.18 8.40
N PHE A 456 -27.23 11.88 7.45
CA PHE A 456 -26.96 12.08 6.03
C PHE A 456 -26.74 13.56 5.69
N ASN A 457 -27.07 14.52 6.57
CA ASN A 457 -26.73 15.94 6.38
C ASN A 457 -25.28 16.27 6.76
N ALA A 458 -24.59 15.40 7.50
CA ALA A 458 -23.15 15.51 7.76
C ALA A 458 -22.30 15.20 6.51
N VAL A 459 -22.92 14.60 5.48
CA VAL A 459 -22.34 14.39 4.14
C VAL A 459 -22.84 15.47 3.18
N LYS A 460 -22.63 16.75 3.54
CA LYS A 460 -22.59 17.83 2.56
C LYS A 460 -21.12 18.13 2.28
N ILE A 461 -20.63 17.63 1.13
CA ILE A 461 -19.37 18.06 0.53
C ILE A 461 -19.54 19.48 -0.02
#